data_AF-A0AAD9J4B4-F1
#
_entry.id   AF-A0AAD9J4B4-F1
#
_cell.length_a   1.000
_cell.length_b   1.000
_cell.length_c   1.000
_cell.angle_alpha   90.00
_cell.angle_beta   90.00
_cell.angle_gamma   90.00
#
_symmetry.space_group_name_H-M   'P 1'
#
loop_
_entity.id
_entity.type
_entity.pdbx_description
1 polymer ?
#
loop_
_entity_poly.entity_id
_entity_poly.type
_entity_poly.pdbx_seq_one_letter_code
_entity_poly.pdbx_strand_id
1 'polypeptide(L)'
;MASFFKMAVAYKKKIGFKGQFLIEPKAKEPTKHQYDYDAMTVIGFLKHFGLDKDFKINVEPNHTTLAGHFKQFFGKNFLILKRVSRF
;
A
#
# COMPACT_ATOMS: atom_id res chain seq x y z
N MET A 1 13.03 5.20 -2.44
CA MET A 1 11.71 4.61 -2.74
C MET A 1 10.85 5.49 -3.65
N ALA A 2 10.61 6.77 -3.33
CA ALA A 2 9.71 7.63 -4.12
C ALA A 2 10.09 7.78 -5.60
N SER A 3 11.38 7.96 -5.91
CA SER A 3 11.85 8.06 -7.31
C SER A 3 11.53 6.79 -8.11
N PHE A 4 11.68 5.61 -7.50
CA PHE A 4 11.35 4.34 -8.12
C PHE A 4 9.84 4.24 -8.43
N PHE A 5 8.97 4.67 -7.53
CA PHE A 5 7.53 4.68 -7.78
C PHE A 5 7.14 5.66 -8.88
N LYS A 6 7.77 6.84 -8.95
CA LYS A 6 7.58 7.79 -10.05
C LYS A 6 7.98 7.18 -11.40
N MET A 7 9.10 6.46 -11.44
CA MET A 7 9.53 5.73 -12.64
C MET A 7 8.54 4.63 -13.03
N ALA A 8 8.03 3.85 -12.07
CA ALA A 8 7.03 2.83 -12.32
C ALA A 8 5.73 3.42 -12.88
N VAL A 9 5.26 4.56 -12.34
CA VAL A 9 4.09 5.29 -12.85
C VAL A 9 4.32 5.81 -14.25
N ALA A 10 5.50 6.39 -14.53
CA ALA A 10 5.85 6.86 -15.87
C ALA A 10 5.86 5.69 -16.88
N TYR A 11 6.41 4.54 -16.50
CA TYR A 11 6.44 3.35 -17.34
C TYR A 11 5.03 2.77 -17.57
N LYS A 12 4.19 2.69 -16.53
CA LYS A 12 2.77 2.31 -16.63
C LYS A 12 2.05 3.13 -17.69
N LYS A 13 2.25 4.46 -17.69
CA LYS A 13 1.67 5.37 -18.69
C LYS A 13 2.22 5.09 -20.09
N LYS A 14 3.54 4.89 -20.22
CA LYS A 14 4.21 4.58 -21.49
C LYS A 14 3.65 3.33 -22.17
N ILE A 15 3.36 2.27 -21.41
CA ILE A 15 2.85 1.00 -21.95
C ILE A 15 1.31 0.92 -22.01
N GLY A 16 0.60 1.97 -21.57
CA GLY A 16 -0.86 1.98 -21.54
C GLY A 16 -1.49 1.03 -20.51
N PHE A 17 -0.76 0.63 -19.45
CA PHE A 17 -1.30 -0.26 -18.43
C PHE A 17 -2.37 0.45 -17.59
N LYS A 18 -3.58 -0.12 -17.57
CA LYS A 18 -4.76 0.47 -16.90
C LYS A 18 -4.98 -0.02 -15.47
N GLY A 19 -4.20 -0.98 -14.99
CA GLY A 19 -4.38 -1.55 -13.65
C GLY A 19 -4.01 -0.58 -12.53
N GLN A 20 -4.63 -0.75 -11.37
CA GLN A 20 -4.37 0.04 -10.17
C GLN A 20 -3.07 -0.42 -9.50
N PHE A 21 -2.18 0.51 -9.16
CA PHE A 21 -1.06 0.20 -8.28
C PHE A 21 -1.51 0.17 -6.84
N LEU A 22 -1.01 -0.81 -6.09
CA LEU A 22 -1.33 -1.05 -4.69
C LEU A 22 -0.04 -1.04 -3.88
N ILE A 23 -0.09 -0.43 -2.70
CA ILE A 23 0.91 -0.61 -1.63
C ILE A 23 0.23 -1.37 -0.50
N GLU A 24 0.88 -2.40 0.00
CA GLU A 24 0.38 -3.22 1.10
C GLU A 24 1.16 -2.93 2.37
N PRO A 25 0.62 -2.15 3.32
CA PRO A 25 1.34 -1.80 4.52
C PRO A 25 1.54 -3.03 5.39
N LYS A 26 2.73 -3.13 5.98
CA LYS A 26 3.10 -4.17 6.94
C LYS A 26 4.19 -3.61 7.83
N ALA A 27 4.07 -3.80 9.15
CA ALA A 27 5.00 -3.21 10.11
C ALA A 27 6.40 -3.83 10.08
N LYS A 28 6.47 -5.14 9.85
CA LYS A 28 7.66 -5.99 10.02
C LYS A 28 7.50 -7.33 9.30
N GLU A 29 8.58 -8.11 9.27
CA GLU A 29 8.73 -9.45 8.66
C GLU A 29 8.88 -9.44 7.13
N PRO A 30 10.07 -9.76 6.57
CA PRO A 30 11.28 -10.27 7.26
C PRO A 30 12.12 -9.19 7.96
N THR A 31 11.86 -7.92 7.67
CA THR A 31 12.65 -6.83 8.26
C THR A 31 12.16 -6.48 9.67
N LYS A 32 13.05 -5.89 10.48
CA LYS A 32 12.71 -5.40 11.83
C LYS A 32 11.69 -4.24 11.80
N HIS A 33 11.80 -3.38 10.80
CA HIS A 33 10.93 -2.24 10.56
C HIS A 33 10.80 -2.05 9.04
N GLN A 34 9.57 -2.00 8.54
CA GLN A 34 9.28 -1.68 7.13
C GLN A 34 8.86 -0.22 7.00
N TYR A 35 9.25 0.42 5.90
CA TYR A 35 8.96 1.84 5.65
C TYR A 35 7.47 2.09 5.44
N ASP A 36 6.76 1.10 4.89
CA ASP A 36 5.32 1.03 4.70
C ASP A 36 4.62 0.44 5.94
N TYR A 37 4.94 0.99 7.11
CA TYR A 37 4.60 0.42 8.41
C TYR A 37 3.09 0.20 8.61
N ASP A 38 2.29 1.23 8.32
CA ASP A 38 0.84 1.20 8.40
C ASP A 38 0.20 2.07 7.30
N ALA A 39 -1.12 2.02 7.22
CA ALA A 39 -1.89 2.80 6.26
C ALA A 39 -1.57 4.30 6.32
N MET A 40 -1.49 4.89 7.52
CA MET A 40 -1.29 6.33 7.68
C MET A 40 0.09 6.77 7.23
N THR A 41 1.11 5.97 7.54
CA THR A 41 2.51 6.19 7.10
C THR A 41 2.59 6.17 5.59
N VAL A 42 1.94 5.19 4.94
CA VAL A 42 1.88 5.09 3.47
C VAL A 42 1.13 6.27 2.86
N ILE A 43 -0.02 6.68 3.42
CA ILE A 43 -0.77 7.86 2.94
C ILE A 43 0.10 9.13 3.04
N GLY A 44 0.78 9.33 4.17
CA GLY A 44 1.68 10.46 4.37
C GLY A 44 2.79 10.50 3.33
N PHE A 45 3.45 9.36 3.11
CA PHE A 45 4.48 9.20 2.09
C PHE A 45 3.95 9.53 0.69
N LEU A 46 2.81 8.95 0.29
CA LEU A 46 2.24 9.16 -1.03
C LEU A 46 1.86 10.63 -1.27
N LYS A 47 1.22 11.28 -0.29
CA LYS A 47 0.87 12.71 -0.38
C LYS A 47 2.11 13.59 -0.47
N HIS A 48 3.11 13.32 0.38
CA HIS A 48 4.35 14.10 0.41
C HIS A 48 5.08 14.10 -0.94
N PHE A 49 5.02 12.98 -1.67
CA PHE A 49 5.69 12.83 -2.96
C PHE A 49 4.78 13.01 -4.20
N GLY A 50 3.50 13.35 -4.00
CA GLY A 50 2.53 13.56 -5.09
C GLY A 50 2.14 12.29 -5.85
N LEU A 51 2.06 11.16 -5.14
CA LEU A 51 1.76 9.81 -5.66
C LEU A 51 0.38 9.28 -5.22
N ASP A 52 -0.36 10.04 -4.42
CA ASP A 52 -1.64 9.66 -3.82
C ASP A 52 -2.75 9.38 -4.84
N LYS A 53 -2.62 9.91 -6.07
CA LYS A 53 -3.54 9.64 -7.18
C LYS A 53 -3.20 8.38 -7.98
N ASP A 54 -1.96 7.91 -7.90
CA ASP A 54 -1.46 6.79 -8.70
C ASP A 54 -1.56 5.45 -7.95
N PHE A 55 -1.56 5.49 -6.62
CA PHE A 55 -1.56 4.31 -5.74
C PHE A 55 -2.80 4.26 -4.85
N LYS A 56 -3.28 3.05 -4.58
CA LYS A 56 -4.25 2.75 -3.51
C LYS A 56 -3.60 1.83 -2.49
N ILE A 57 -4.24 1.65 -1.33
CA ILE A 57 -3.70 0.83 -0.25
C ILE A 57 -4.43 -0.51 -0.23
N ASN A 58 -3.66 -1.61 -0.29
CA ASN A 58 -4.13 -2.95 -0.04
C ASN A 58 -4.02 -3.24 1.47
N VAL A 59 -5.14 -3.42 2.16
CA VAL A 59 -5.13 -3.66 3.60
C VAL A 59 -5.26 -5.15 3.86
N GLU A 60 -4.20 -5.77 4.38
CA GLU A 60 -4.26 -7.12 4.91
C GLU A 60 -4.62 -7.08 6.42
N PRO A 61 -5.66 -7.82 6.87
CA PRO A 61 -6.09 -7.79 8.27
C PRO A 61 -5.01 -8.19 9.27
N ASN A 62 -4.14 -9.16 8.91
CA ASN A 62 -3.06 -9.61 9.78
C ASN A 62 -1.95 -8.55 9.91
N HIS A 63 -1.64 -7.84 8.83
CA HIS A 63 -0.65 -6.76 8.84
C HIS A 63 -1.13 -5.56 9.66
N THR A 64 -2.44 -5.29 9.64
CA THR A 64 -3.07 -4.25 10.47
C THR A 64 -2.88 -4.54 11.96
N THR A 65 -3.16 -5.77 12.39
CA THR A 65 -2.94 -6.18 13.79
C THR A 65 -1.46 -6.23 14.15
N LEU A 66 -0.59 -6.63 13.21
CA LEU A 66 0.87 -6.68 13.42
C LEU A 66 1.47 -5.29 13.64
N ALA A 67 0.86 -4.25 13.06
CA ALA A 67 1.20 -2.85 13.26
C ALA A 67 0.61 -2.23 14.55
N GLY A 68 -0.10 -3.02 15.37
CA GLY A 68 -0.69 -2.55 16.63
C GLY A 68 -2.05 -1.88 16.49
N HIS A 69 -2.71 -1.99 15.33
CA HIS A 69 -4.01 -1.37 15.08
C HIS A 69 -5.17 -2.36 15.26
N PHE A 70 -6.30 -1.91 15.82
CA PHE A 70 -7.54 -2.68 15.83
C PHE A 70 -8.18 -2.70 14.44
N LYS A 71 -8.83 -3.80 14.04
CA LYS A 71 -9.50 -3.88 12.74
C LYS A 71 -10.64 -2.86 12.68
N GLN A 72 -10.43 -1.76 11.95
CA GLN A 72 -11.44 -0.75 11.70
C GLN A 72 -11.86 -0.78 10.23
N PHE A 73 -13.13 -0.45 9.96
CA PHE A 73 -13.63 -0.36 8.59
C PHE A 73 -12.91 0.77 7.84
N PHE A 74 -12.22 0.41 6.76
CA PHE A 74 -11.47 1.35 5.94
C PHE A 74 -12.35 1.91 4.80
N GLY A 75 -12.25 3.21 4.52
CA GLY A 75 -13.06 3.92 3.50
C GLY A 75 -12.66 3.64 2.04
N LYS A 76 -13.20 4.43 1.09
CA LYS A 76 -13.09 4.20 -0.38
C LYS A 76 -11.66 4.16 -0.97
N ASN A 77 -10.64 4.59 -0.23
CA ASN A 77 -9.23 4.59 -0.65
C ASN A 77 -8.50 3.26 -0.38
N PHE A 78 -9.19 2.34 0.29
CA PHE A 78 -8.64 1.07 0.72
C PHE A 78 -9.31 -0.06 -0.05
N LEU A 79 -8.49 -1.00 -0.51
CA LEU A 79 -8.95 -2.29 -0.99
C LEU A 79 -8.65 -3.33 0.09
N ILE A 80 -9.69 -3.98 0.61
CA ILE A 80 -9.52 -5.11 1.53
C ILE A 80 -9.52 -6.37 0.65
N LEU A 81 -8.35 -6.90 0.34
CA LEU A 81 -8.23 -8.23 -0.25
C LEU A 81 -8.13 -9.24 0.88
N LYS A 82 -9.19 -10.05 1.07
CA LYS A 82 -9.05 -11.29 1.83
C LYS A 82 -8.19 -12.22 1.00
N ARG A 83 -6.97 -12.49 1.46
CA ARG A 83 -6.14 -13.57 0.92
C ARG A 83 -6.96 -14.85 0.98
N VAL A 84 -7.33 -15.40 -0.17
CA VAL A 84 -7.88 -16.75 -0.25
C VAL A 84 -6.72 -17.69 -0.02
N SER A 85 -6.34 -17.93 1.24
CA SER A 85 -5.41 -18.99 1.61
C SER A 85 -6.20 -20.16 2.18
N ARG A 86 -6.80 -20.96 1.29
CA ARG A 86 -7.14 -22.38 1.50
C ARG A 86 -7.22 -23.07 0.14
N PHE A 87 -6.09 -23.59 -0.33
CA PHE A 87 -5.77 -25.02 -0.25
C PHE A 87 -4.31 -25.15 0.17
#